data_AF-A0A9E3J8D7-F1
#
_entry.id   AF-A0A9E3J8D7-F1
#
_cell.length_a   1.000
_cell.length_b   1.000
_cell.length_c   1.000
_cell.angle_alpha   90.00
_cell.angle_beta   90.00
_cell.angle_gamma   90.00
#
_symmetry.space_group_name_H-M   'P 1'
#
loop_
_entity.id
_entity.type
_entity.pdbx_description
1 polymer ?
#
loop_
_entity_poly.entity_id
_entity_poly.type
_entity_poly.pdbx_seq_one_letter_code
_entity_poly.pdbx_strand_id
1 'polypeptide(L)'
;DVYLGAPVATPLDPRHRLVTTKYNPARTWTAENSVGIGGAYLCIYGMEGPGGYQFVGRTTQVWSPWQQRGAFEPGSPWLLRFFDRISWYPVDADELLELRADITSGRFVPRIEEGTFSLAAYQSFLAEHAEPIADFRARQQAAFSAERDAWEAAGEFARAAETSAPAVPTAEVAVPPGGRLIEAEFAASVWQLNVEPGDEVAAGQPLLALEAMKMESRVHAPTDGVVAEILARPGDQVEAGTALLVLAPPAR
;
A
#
# COMPACT_ATOMS: atom_id res chain seq x y z
N ASP A 1 -5.43 -11.29 6.11
CA ASP A 1 -4.06 -11.01 5.68
C ASP A 1 -3.60 -9.70 6.27
N VAL A 2 -2.36 -9.62 6.69
CA VAL A 2 -1.76 -8.46 7.36
C VAL A 2 -2.29 -8.18 8.78
N TYR A 3 -3.47 -7.58 8.96
CA TYR A 3 -3.94 -7.11 10.29
C TYR A 3 -5.46 -7.22 10.51
N LEU A 4 -5.88 -7.31 11.77
CA LEU A 4 -7.24 -7.07 12.29
C LEU A 4 -8.39 -7.62 11.42
N GLY A 5 -8.55 -8.95 11.40
CA GLY A 5 -9.70 -9.59 10.77
C GLY A 5 -9.73 -9.53 9.22
N ALA A 6 -8.70 -8.96 8.59
CA ALA A 6 -8.56 -8.99 7.16
C ALA A 6 -8.60 -10.44 6.63
N PRO A 7 -9.43 -10.77 5.63
CA PRO A 7 -9.48 -12.11 5.07
C PRO A 7 -8.31 -12.37 4.12
N VAL A 8 -7.97 -13.64 3.93
CA VAL A 8 -7.34 -14.13 2.69
C VAL A 8 -8.40 -14.99 2.03
N ALA A 9 -9.03 -14.47 0.97
CA ALA A 9 -10.10 -15.18 0.26
C ALA A 9 -9.63 -15.56 -1.15
N THR A 10 -10.24 -16.58 -1.74
CA THR A 10 -10.05 -16.89 -3.16
C THR A 10 -11.41 -17.26 -3.76
N PRO A 11 -11.68 -16.88 -5.02
CA PRO A 11 -12.89 -17.32 -5.70
C PRO A 11 -13.01 -18.85 -5.71
N LEU A 12 -14.20 -19.34 -5.32
CA LEU A 12 -14.54 -20.77 -5.35
C LEU A 12 -14.45 -21.31 -6.77
N ASP A 13 -15.03 -20.61 -7.74
CA ASP A 13 -14.86 -20.93 -9.15
C ASP A 13 -13.44 -20.57 -9.62
N PRO A 14 -12.61 -21.55 -10.05
CA PRO A 14 -11.27 -21.26 -10.55
C PRO A 14 -11.24 -20.30 -11.74
N ARG A 15 -12.34 -20.18 -12.49
CA ARG A 15 -12.46 -19.28 -13.64
C ARG A 15 -12.60 -17.81 -13.24
N HIS A 16 -12.83 -17.52 -11.96
CA HIS A 16 -12.92 -16.14 -11.46
C HIS A 16 -11.63 -15.67 -10.77
N ARG A 17 -10.60 -16.51 -10.72
CA ARG A 17 -9.33 -16.17 -10.07
C ARG A 17 -8.51 -15.31 -11.00
N LEU A 18 -8.67 -13.98 -10.95
CA LEU A 18 -7.70 -13.08 -11.58
C LEU A 18 -6.34 -13.23 -10.89
N VAL A 19 -5.26 -13.32 -11.67
CA VAL A 19 -3.89 -13.44 -11.14
C VAL A 19 -3.16 -12.16 -11.45
N THR A 20 -2.71 -11.48 -10.41
CA THR A 20 -1.91 -10.25 -10.52
C THR A 20 -0.73 -10.29 -9.55
N THR A 21 0.31 -9.50 -9.82
CA THR A 21 1.41 -9.32 -8.87
C THR A 21 1.00 -8.51 -7.66
N LYS A 22 1.80 -8.60 -6.60
CA LYS A 22 1.81 -7.61 -5.52
C LYS A 22 2.72 -6.44 -5.91
N TYR A 23 2.50 -5.29 -5.30
CA TYR A 23 3.38 -4.12 -5.41
C TYR A 23 4.81 -4.49 -5.03
N ASN A 24 5.77 -3.90 -5.75
CA ASN A 24 7.19 -3.97 -5.44
C ASN A 24 7.82 -2.56 -5.61
N PRO A 25 8.22 -1.88 -4.52
CA PRO A 25 8.02 -2.26 -3.12
C PRO A 25 6.54 -2.18 -2.72
N ALA A 26 6.17 -2.83 -1.62
CA ALA A 26 4.81 -2.73 -1.07
C ALA A 26 4.52 -1.29 -0.60
N ARG A 27 3.26 -0.86 -0.68
CA ARG A 27 2.85 0.45 -0.16
C ARG A 27 3.03 0.50 1.34
N THR A 28 3.45 1.66 1.83
CA THR A 28 3.57 1.96 3.27
C THR A 28 2.24 2.34 3.90
N TRP A 29 1.30 2.86 3.10
CA TRP A 29 -0.06 3.18 3.53
C TRP A 29 -1.13 2.62 2.58
N THR A 30 -2.27 2.24 3.15
CA THR A 30 -3.46 1.69 2.49
C THR A 30 -4.65 2.05 3.37
N ALA A 31 -5.67 2.65 2.78
CA ALA A 31 -6.86 3.07 3.50
C ALA A 31 -7.65 1.88 4.07
N GLU A 32 -8.29 2.10 5.22
CA GLU A 32 -9.15 1.11 5.86
C GLU A 32 -10.32 0.66 4.95
N ASN A 33 -10.53 -0.65 4.96
CA ASN A 33 -11.45 -1.46 4.17
C ASN A 33 -11.25 -1.33 2.65
N SER A 34 -10.05 -0.98 2.20
CA SER A 34 -9.66 -1.18 0.80
C SER A 34 -9.75 -2.67 0.47
N VAL A 35 -10.15 -2.98 -0.77
CA VAL A 35 -10.20 -4.34 -1.30
C VAL A 35 -9.09 -4.47 -2.32
N GLY A 36 -8.29 -5.53 -2.20
CA GLY A 36 -7.21 -5.78 -3.14
C GLY A 36 -7.05 -7.22 -3.56
N ILE A 37 -6.41 -7.43 -4.71
CA ILE A 37 -6.04 -8.74 -5.25
C ILE A 37 -4.51 -8.85 -5.32
N GLY A 38 -3.98 -9.98 -4.88
CA GLY A 38 -2.54 -10.28 -4.88
C GLY A 38 -2.32 -11.77 -5.13
N GLY A 39 -1.72 -12.11 -6.25
CA GLY A 39 -1.83 -13.45 -6.83
C GLY A 39 -3.29 -13.73 -7.21
N ALA A 40 -3.79 -14.91 -6.85
CA ALA A 40 -5.19 -15.32 -7.01
C ALA A 40 -6.06 -15.06 -5.76
N TYR A 41 -5.55 -14.27 -4.82
CA TYR A 41 -6.16 -14.04 -3.52
C TYR A 41 -6.69 -12.63 -3.39
N LEU A 42 -7.77 -12.49 -2.65
CA LEU A 42 -8.40 -11.24 -2.26
C LEU A 42 -8.15 -10.96 -0.78
N CYS A 43 -7.94 -9.69 -0.46
CA CYS A 43 -7.85 -9.17 0.91
C CYS A 43 -8.79 -7.97 1.08
N ILE A 44 -9.30 -7.78 2.29
CA ILE A 44 -9.94 -6.54 2.75
C ILE A 44 -9.09 -6.00 3.90
N TYR A 45 -8.56 -4.79 3.76
CA TYR A 45 -7.66 -4.18 4.74
C TYR A 45 -8.45 -3.68 5.95
N GLY A 46 -8.59 -4.49 7.01
CA GLY A 46 -9.42 -4.15 8.19
C GLY A 46 -8.95 -2.94 9.02
N MET A 47 -7.78 -2.39 8.72
CA MET A 47 -7.26 -1.14 9.30
C MET A 47 -6.39 -0.40 8.28
N GLU A 48 -6.12 0.87 8.56
CA GLU A 48 -5.08 1.60 7.83
C GLU A 48 -3.69 0.99 8.09
N GLY A 49 -2.88 0.88 7.05
CA GLY A 49 -1.53 0.34 7.19
C GLY A 49 -0.88 -0.05 5.87
N PRO A 50 0.30 -0.69 5.90
CA PRO A 50 1.01 -1.11 4.71
C PRO A 50 0.25 -2.18 3.93
N GLY A 51 0.44 -2.23 2.61
CA GLY A 51 -0.26 -3.17 1.75
C GLY A 51 0.39 -3.38 0.39
N GLY A 52 0.47 -4.63 -0.03
CA GLY A 52 1.04 -5.01 -1.34
C GLY A 52 0.02 -5.42 -2.40
N TYR A 53 -1.27 -5.56 -2.09
CA TYR A 53 -2.26 -6.06 -3.05
C TYR A 53 -2.67 -4.94 -4.02
N GLN A 54 -2.98 -5.28 -5.26
CA GLN A 54 -3.53 -4.36 -6.25
C GLN A 54 -4.93 -3.92 -5.84
N PHE A 55 -5.23 -2.63 -5.86
CA PHE A 55 -6.55 -2.14 -5.49
C PHE A 55 -7.59 -2.47 -6.56
N VAL A 56 -8.74 -2.95 -6.08
CA VAL A 56 -9.90 -3.22 -6.94
C VAL A 56 -11.18 -2.57 -6.43
N GLY A 57 -11.16 -2.01 -5.22
CA GLY A 57 -12.31 -1.31 -4.67
C GLY A 57 -12.16 -1.01 -3.18
N ARG A 58 -13.27 -0.67 -2.54
CA ARG A 58 -13.37 -0.41 -1.10
C ARG A 58 -14.73 -0.91 -0.60
N THR A 59 -14.79 -1.25 0.68
CA THR A 59 -16.00 -1.78 1.32
C THR A 59 -16.25 -1.17 2.70
N THR A 60 -17.31 -1.61 3.36
CA THR A 60 -17.65 -1.33 4.75
C THR A 60 -16.71 -2.03 5.73
N GLN A 61 -16.83 -1.68 7.00
CA GLN A 61 -16.01 -2.22 8.08
C GLN A 61 -16.11 -3.74 8.17
N VAL A 62 -14.96 -4.42 8.14
CA VAL A 62 -14.81 -5.85 8.49
C VAL A 62 -14.21 -6.06 9.87
N TRP A 63 -13.76 -4.97 10.50
CA TRP A 63 -13.24 -4.92 11.85
C TRP A 63 -13.88 -3.78 12.64
N SER A 64 -14.23 -4.04 13.90
CA SER A 64 -14.80 -3.08 14.84
C SER A 64 -13.95 -3.06 16.12
N PRO A 65 -13.12 -2.03 16.35
CA PRO A 65 -12.18 -2.01 17.47
C PRO A 65 -12.86 -1.91 18.83
N TRP A 66 -13.98 -1.18 18.94
CA TRP A 66 -14.69 -0.93 20.18
C TRP A 66 -16.19 -1.01 19.98
N GLN A 67 -16.94 -1.29 21.06
CA GLN A 67 -18.40 -1.20 21.11
C GLN A 67 -19.10 -1.91 19.93
N GLN A 68 -18.88 -3.21 19.78
CA GLN A 68 -19.53 -4.00 18.73
C GLN A 68 -21.05 -3.85 18.82
N ARG A 69 -21.64 -3.41 17.70
CA ARG A 69 -23.07 -3.11 17.53
C ARG A 69 -23.47 -3.47 16.09
N GLY A 70 -24.76 -3.65 15.85
CA GLY A 70 -25.29 -3.94 14.52
C GLY A 70 -24.71 -5.24 13.96
N ALA A 71 -23.88 -5.12 12.91
CA ALA A 71 -23.29 -6.25 12.19
C ALA A 71 -22.30 -7.09 13.01
N PHE A 72 -21.70 -6.51 14.04
CA PHE A 72 -20.66 -7.15 14.85
C PHE A 72 -21.26 -7.77 16.11
N GLU A 73 -20.93 -9.04 16.36
CA GLU A 73 -21.32 -9.70 17.61
C GLU A 73 -20.58 -9.10 18.81
N PRO A 74 -21.27 -8.89 19.96
CA PRO A 74 -20.63 -8.42 21.18
C PRO A 74 -19.43 -9.31 21.58
N GLY A 75 -18.24 -8.70 21.70
CA GLY A 75 -17.01 -9.40 22.03
C GLY A 75 -16.22 -9.96 20.85
N SER A 76 -16.78 -9.90 19.63
CA SER A 76 -16.14 -10.35 18.39
C SER A 76 -15.84 -9.15 17.49
N PRO A 77 -14.61 -8.60 17.52
CA PRO A 77 -14.28 -7.42 16.71
C PRO A 77 -14.14 -7.71 15.21
N TRP A 78 -14.10 -8.97 14.78
CA TRP A 78 -14.07 -9.35 13.37
C TRP A 78 -15.47 -9.70 12.85
N LEU A 79 -15.78 -9.26 11.63
CA LEU A 79 -17.03 -9.61 10.95
C LEU A 79 -16.97 -10.98 10.27
N LEU A 80 -15.79 -11.33 9.73
CA LEU A 80 -15.58 -12.52 8.90
C LEU A 80 -14.90 -13.63 9.69
N ARG A 81 -15.31 -14.87 9.44
CA ARG A 81 -14.78 -16.10 10.02
C ARG A 81 -14.16 -16.99 8.94
N PHE A 82 -13.42 -18.02 9.36
CA PHE A 82 -12.92 -19.02 8.43
C PHE A 82 -14.07 -19.74 7.74
N PHE A 83 -13.91 -19.97 6.42
CA PHE A 83 -14.91 -20.60 5.53
C PHE A 83 -16.14 -19.77 5.19
N ASP A 84 -16.23 -18.53 5.67
CA ASP A 84 -17.24 -17.60 5.20
C ASP A 84 -17.08 -17.33 3.70
N ARG A 85 -18.21 -17.05 3.03
CA ARG A 85 -18.24 -16.68 1.62
C ARG A 85 -18.59 -15.21 1.50
N ILE A 86 -17.75 -14.48 0.77
CA ILE A 86 -17.96 -13.06 0.49
C ILE A 86 -18.59 -12.94 -0.89
N SER A 87 -19.69 -12.20 -0.98
CA SER A 87 -20.34 -11.83 -2.24
C SER A 87 -20.40 -10.31 -2.34
N TRP A 88 -20.12 -9.79 -3.53
CA TRP A 88 -20.04 -8.36 -3.80
C TRP A 88 -21.27 -7.93 -4.59
N TYR A 89 -21.78 -6.74 -4.28
CA TYR A 89 -22.77 -6.03 -5.09
C TYR A 89 -22.27 -4.60 -5.32
N PRO A 90 -22.53 -4.02 -6.50
CA PRO A 90 -22.09 -2.67 -6.80
C PRO A 90 -22.90 -1.64 -5.99
N VAL A 91 -22.21 -0.59 -5.54
CA VAL A 91 -22.77 0.60 -4.90
C VAL A 91 -22.03 1.82 -5.46
N ASP A 92 -22.68 2.98 -5.43
CA ASP A 92 -22.03 4.24 -5.79
C ASP A 92 -21.05 4.70 -4.70
N ALA A 93 -20.14 5.62 -5.06
CA ALA A 93 -19.13 6.11 -4.12
C ALA A 93 -19.75 6.84 -2.91
N ASP A 94 -20.79 7.66 -3.13
CA ASP A 94 -21.49 8.38 -2.07
C ASP A 94 -22.31 7.42 -1.19
N GLU A 95 -22.98 6.45 -1.80
CA GLU A 95 -23.69 5.38 -1.08
C GLU A 95 -22.73 4.59 -0.18
N LEU A 96 -21.53 4.26 -0.66
CA LEU A 96 -20.52 3.57 0.15
C LEU A 96 -20.10 4.40 1.37
N LEU A 97 -20.01 5.73 1.24
CA LEU A 97 -19.70 6.60 2.38
C LEU A 97 -20.82 6.58 3.43
N GLU A 98 -22.07 6.61 2.99
CA GLU A 98 -23.24 6.47 3.87
C GLU A 98 -23.26 5.11 4.58
N LEU A 99 -23.08 4.01 3.84
CA LEU A 99 -23.03 2.66 4.41
C LEU A 99 -21.89 2.50 5.42
N ARG A 100 -20.74 3.13 5.18
CA ARG A 100 -19.61 3.15 6.12
C ARG A 100 -19.94 3.93 7.40
N ALA A 101 -20.64 5.05 7.30
CA ALA A 101 -21.09 5.78 8.49
C ALA A 101 -22.16 4.99 9.28
N ASP A 102 -23.05 4.31 8.57
CA ASP A 102 -24.13 3.53 9.16
C ASP A 102 -23.63 2.25 9.84
N ILE A 103 -22.67 1.53 9.27
CA ILE A 103 -22.13 0.32 9.91
C ILE A 103 -21.36 0.66 11.18
N THR A 104 -20.57 1.75 11.19
CA THR A 104 -19.84 2.20 12.38
C THR A 104 -20.78 2.63 13.50
N SER A 105 -21.96 3.17 13.17
CA SER A 105 -22.99 3.53 14.15
C SER A 105 -23.94 2.37 14.51
N GLY A 106 -23.80 1.21 13.86
CA GLY A 106 -24.66 0.04 14.04
C GLY A 106 -26.02 0.12 13.36
N ARG A 107 -26.25 1.09 12.48
CA ARG A 107 -27.49 1.26 11.70
C ARG A 107 -27.55 0.37 10.46
N PHE A 108 -26.39 0.00 9.92
CA PHE A 108 -26.30 -0.92 8.79
C PHE A 108 -25.83 -2.30 9.23
N VAL A 109 -26.50 -3.33 8.71
CA VAL A 109 -26.10 -4.73 8.82
C VAL A 109 -26.04 -5.31 7.40
N PRO A 110 -24.87 -5.72 6.90
CA PRO A 110 -24.80 -6.39 5.61
C PRO A 110 -25.58 -7.70 5.65
N ARG A 111 -26.05 -8.16 4.50
CA ARG A 111 -26.76 -9.45 4.40
C ARG A 111 -25.81 -10.59 4.79
N ILE A 112 -26.10 -11.23 5.92
CA ILE A 112 -25.38 -12.39 6.44
C ILE A 112 -26.36 -13.55 6.50
N GLU A 113 -26.01 -14.67 5.88
CA GLU A 113 -26.83 -15.87 5.83
C GLU A 113 -26.03 -17.07 6.31
N GLU A 114 -26.58 -17.78 7.31
CA GLU A 114 -26.05 -19.06 7.74
C GLU A 114 -26.19 -20.09 6.61
N GLY A 115 -25.12 -20.84 6.36
CA GLY A 115 -25.08 -21.79 5.27
C GLY A 115 -24.03 -22.87 5.47
N THR A 116 -24.02 -23.84 4.57
CA THR A 116 -23.08 -24.97 4.62
C THR A 116 -22.28 -25.05 3.33
N PHE A 117 -20.97 -25.19 3.45
CA PHE A 117 -20.08 -25.55 2.35
C PHE A 117 -19.84 -27.06 2.36
N SER A 118 -20.22 -27.75 1.28
CA SER A 118 -19.95 -29.17 1.11
C SER A 118 -18.75 -29.37 0.19
N LEU A 119 -17.66 -29.93 0.73
CA LEU A 119 -16.48 -30.26 -0.06
C LEU A 119 -16.81 -31.24 -1.19
N ALA A 120 -17.68 -32.22 -0.94
CA ALA A 120 -18.09 -33.20 -1.95
C ALA A 120 -18.87 -32.55 -3.11
N ALA A 121 -19.75 -31.60 -2.79
CA ALA A 121 -20.47 -30.83 -3.81
C ALA A 121 -19.51 -29.96 -4.63
N TYR A 122 -18.55 -29.32 -3.97
CA TYR A 122 -17.53 -28.53 -4.65
C TYR A 122 -16.62 -29.38 -5.55
N GLN A 123 -16.22 -30.58 -5.11
CA GLN A 123 -15.47 -31.52 -5.96
C GLN A 123 -16.28 -31.96 -7.17
N SER A 124 -17.58 -32.20 -7.01
CA SER A 124 -18.48 -32.53 -8.11
C SER A 124 -18.57 -31.38 -9.12
N PHE A 125 -18.73 -30.14 -8.63
CA PHE A 125 -18.67 -28.93 -9.47
C PHE A 125 -17.36 -28.81 -10.26
N LEU A 126 -16.21 -29.09 -9.63
CA LEU A 126 -14.92 -29.05 -10.31
C LEU A 126 -14.80 -30.12 -11.40
N ALA A 127 -15.34 -31.32 -11.16
CA ALA A 127 -15.36 -32.39 -12.15
C ALA A 127 -16.31 -32.08 -13.32
N GLU A 128 -17.50 -31.56 -13.03
CA GLU A 128 -18.50 -31.16 -14.03
C GLU A 128 -17.99 -30.06 -14.97
N HIS A 129 -17.19 -29.11 -14.44
CA HIS A 129 -16.67 -27.99 -15.21
C HIS A 129 -15.17 -28.10 -15.53
N ALA A 130 -14.60 -29.31 -15.49
CA ALA A 130 -13.17 -29.53 -15.65
C ALA A 130 -12.61 -28.92 -16.94
N GLU A 131 -13.30 -29.09 -18.07
CA GLU A 131 -12.89 -28.57 -19.38
C GLU A 131 -12.90 -27.02 -19.41
N PRO A 132 -14.02 -26.32 -19.13
CA PRO A 132 -14.02 -24.85 -19.06
C PRO A 132 -13.01 -24.25 -18.06
N ILE A 133 -12.77 -24.94 -16.94
CA ILE A 133 -11.76 -24.54 -15.95
C ILE A 133 -10.35 -24.66 -16.55
N ALA A 134 -10.05 -25.77 -17.23
CA ALA A 134 -8.76 -25.98 -17.88
C ALA A 134 -8.51 -24.92 -18.97
N ASP A 135 -9.50 -24.63 -19.81
CA ASP A 135 -9.42 -23.63 -20.88
C ASP A 135 -9.19 -22.22 -20.34
N PHE A 136 -9.85 -21.86 -19.24
CA PHE A 136 -9.60 -20.59 -18.58
C PHE A 136 -8.18 -20.51 -18.02
N ARG A 137 -7.72 -21.56 -17.32
CA ARG A 137 -6.38 -21.60 -16.72
C ARG A 137 -5.28 -21.55 -17.78
N ALA A 138 -5.46 -22.23 -18.91
CA ALA A 138 -4.50 -22.17 -20.01
C ALA A 138 -4.37 -20.74 -20.55
N ARG A 139 -5.48 -20.05 -20.80
CA ARG A 139 -5.49 -18.65 -21.24
C ARG A 139 -4.85 -17.72 -20.22
N GLN A 140 -5.21 -17.88 -18.95
CA GLN A 140 -4.60 -17.12 -17.85
C GLN A 140 -3.09 -17.31 -17.78
N GLN A 141 -2.61 -18.55 -17.84
CA GLN A 141 -1.18 -18.84 -17.74
C GLN A 141 -0.41 -18.26 -18.92
N ALA A 142 -0.98 -18.34 -20.13
CA ALA A 142 -0.39 -17.71 -21.31
C ALA A 142 -0.31 -16.19 -21.16
N ALA A 143 -1.36 -15.53 -20.69
CA ALA A 143 -1.38 -14.09 -20.43
C ALA A 143 -0.37 -13.68 -19.35
N PHE A 144 -0.28 -14.45 -18.25
CA PHE A 144 0.69 -14.21 -17.18
C PHE A 144 2.14 -14.29 -17.69
N SER A 145 2.46 -15.34 -18.47
CA SER A 145 3.80 -15.50 -19.03
C SER A 145 4.13 -14.37 -20.00
N ALA A 146 3.19 -13.98 -20.86
CA ALA A 146 3.39 -12.88 -21.80
C ALA A 146 3.67 -11.54 -21.10
N GLU A 147 2.94 -11.23 -20.03
CA GLU A 147 3.16 -10.01 -19.23
C GLU A 147 4.53 -10.03 -18.53
N ARG A 148 4.91 -11.17 -17.93
CA ARG A 148 6.22 -11.33 -17.30
C ARG A 148 7.36 -11.12 -18.29
N ASP A 149 7.26 -11.73 -19.47
CA ASP A 149 8.29 -11.63 -20.50
C ASP A 149 8.36 -10.18 -21.05
N ALA A 150 7.24 -9.47 -21.11
CA ALA A 150 7.21 -8.04 -21.46
C ALA A 150 7.93 -7.17 -20.42
N TRP A 151 7.74 -7.43 -19.12
CA TRP A 151 8.46 -6.72 -18.05
C TRP A 151 9.97 -7.01 -18.06
N GLU A 152 10.37 -8.25 -18.38
CA GLU A 152 11.77 -8.60 -18.56
C GLU A 152 12.39 -7.82 -19.71
N ALA A 153 11.72 -7.77 -20.86
CA ALA A 153 12.17 -7.01 -22.02
C ALA A 153 12.22 -5.50 -21.76
N ALA A 154 11.35 -4.97 -20.91
CA ALA A 154 11.35 -3.57 -20.48
C ALA A 154 12.41 -3.26 -19.40
N GLY A 155 13.09 -4.27 -18.84
CA GLY A 155 14.12 -4.09 -17.82
C GLY A 155 13.58 -3.80 -16.41
N GLU A 156 12.29 -4.05 -16.16
CA GLU A 156 11.65 -3.76 -14.87
C GLU A 156 12.31 -4.50 -13.70
N PHE A 157 12.81 -5.72 -13.93
CA PHE A 157 13.53 -6.48 -12.92
C PHE A 157 14.90 -5.90 -12.57
N ALA A 158 15.59 -5.28 -13.53
CA ALA A 158 16.87 -4.61 -13.28
C ALA A 158 16.66 -3.30 -12.51
N ARG A 159 15.65 -2.51 -12.90
CA ARG A 159 15.28 -1.26 -12.22
C ARG A 159 14.88 -1.47 -10.76
N ALA A 160 14.16 -2.57 -10.47
CA ALA A 160 13.82 -2.95 -9.11
C ALA A 160 15.07 -3.25 -8.25
N ALA A 161 16.10 -3.87 -8.84
CA ALA A 161 17.35 -4.16 -8.14
C ALA A 161 18.14 -2.87 -7.82
N GLU A 162 18.20 -1.92 -8.76
CA GLU A 162 18.85 -0.61 -8.54
C GLU A 162 18.20 0.18 -7.41
N THR A 163 16.87 0.18 -7.34
CA THR A 163 16.11 0.88 -6.27
C THR A 163 16.39 0.27 -4.88
N SER A 164 16.82 -0.99 -4.82
CA SER A 164 17.17 -1.68 -3.57
C SER A 164 18.65 -1.58 -3.18
N ALA A 165 19.48 -0.93 -4.00
CA ALA A 165 20.90 -0.82 -3.75
C ALA A 165 21.20 0.17 -2.61
N PRO A 166 22.14 -0.15 -1.69
CA PRO A 166 22.55 0.77 -0.63
C PRO A 166 23.21 2.03 -1.20
N ALA A 167 23.01 3.15 -0.52
CA ALA A 167 23.58 4.44 -0.90
C ALA A 167 25.11 4.38 -0.98
N VAL A 168 25.68 4.91 -2.06
CA VAL A 168 27.13 5.11 -2.18
C VAL A 168 27.52 6.28 -1.25
N PRO A 169 28.59 6.18 -0.45
CA PRO A 169 29.04 7.29 0.39
C PRO A 169 29.28 8.55 -0.44
N THR A 170 28.66 9.67 -0.06
CA THR A 170 28.73 10.94 -0.78
C THR A 170 30.15 11.51 -0.72
N ALA A 171 30.62 12.05 -1.85
CA ALA A 171 31.87 12.83 -1.94
C ALA A 171 31.83 14.07 -1.03
N GLU A 172 32.98 14.68 -0.73
CA GLU A 172 33.08 15.89 0.09
C GLU A 172 32.10 16.98 -0.38
N VAL A 173 31.15 17.34 0.49
CA VAL A 173 30.12 18.35 0.21
C VAL A 173 30.65 19.73 0.61
N ALA A 174 30.63 20.68 -0.33
CA ALA A 174 31.06 22.05 -0.09
C ALA A 174 29.94 22.87 0.57
N VAL A 175 30.12 23.28 1.82
CA VAL A 175 29.18 24.16 2.54
C VAL A 175 29.68 25.60 2.50
N PRO A 176 28.89 26.58 2.00
CA PRO A 176 29.31 27.97 1.96
C PRO A 176 29.51 28.55 3.37
N PRO A 177 30.36 29.57 3.57
CA PRO A 177 30.56 30.20 4.88
C PRO A 177 29.23 30.69 5.48
N GLY A 178 28.94 30.24 6.71
CA GLY A 178 27.67 30.54 7.39
C GLY A 178 26.47 29.71 6.90
N GLY A 179 26.66 28.83 5.92
CA GLY A 179 25.69 27.83 5.50
C GLY A 179 25.66 26.61 6.41
N ARG A 180 24.68 25.74 6.19
CA ARG A 180 24.48 24.50 6.95
C ARG A 180 24.23 23.33 6.00
N LEU A 181 24.90 22.21 6.28
CA LEU A 181 24.54 20.93 5.71
C LEU A 181 23.34 20.37 6.47
N ILE A 182 22.32 19.95 5.74
CA ILE A 182 21.20 19.19 6.29
C ILE A 182 21.45 17.73 5.97
N GLU A 183 21.49 16.90 7.01
CA GLU A 183 21.79 15.47 6.94
C GLU A 183 20.58 14.64 7.39
N ALA A 184 20.49 13.41 6.92
CA ALA A 184 19.51 12.46 7.41
C ALA A 184 19.83 12.06 8.86
N GLU A 185 18.83 12.08 9.74
CA GLU A 185 19.03 11.71 11.16
C GLU A 185 19.04 10.19 11.40
N PHE A 186 18.50 9.42 10.46
CA PHE A 186 18.34 7.97 10.53
C PHE A 186 18.25 7.37 9.13
N ALA A 187 18.36 6.04 9.05
CA ALA A 187 18.24 5.29 7.80
C ALA A 187 16.81 5.36 7.23
N ALA A 188 16.66 5.82 5.99
CA ALA A 188 15.36 6.08 5.36
C ALA A 188 15.44 6.07 3.84
N SER A 189 14.29 6.12 3.17
CA SER A 189 14.17 6.49 1.76
C SER A 189 13.76 7.96 1.66
N VAL A 190 14.31 8.72 0.71
CA VAL A 190 13.82 10.07 0.41
C VAL A 190 12.48 9.94 -0.32
N TRP A 191 11.41 10.45 0.28
CA TRP A 191 10.06 10.32 -0.26
C TRP A 191 9.72 11.47 -1.22
N GLN A 192 9.99 12.70 -0.81
CA GLN A 192 9.59 13.89 -1.54
C GLN A 192 10.53 15.06 -1.21
N LEU A 193 10.78 15.91 -2.21
CA LEU A 193 11.38 17.24 -2.03
C LEU A 193 10.25 18.29 -1.99
N ASN A 194 10.32 19.22 -1.05
CA ASN A 194 9.34 20.30 -0.87
C ASN A 194 9.89 21.67 -1.29
N VAL A 195 11.15 21.73 -1.71
CA VAL A 195 11.88 22.95 -2.09
C VAL A 195 12.73 22.70 -3.32
N GLU A 196 13.11 23.77 -4.01
CA GLU A 196 14.03 23.81 -5.14
C GLU A 196 15.28 24.65 -4.81
N PRO A 197 16.43 24.42 -5.48
CA PRO A 197 17.59 25.30 -5.34
C PRO A 197 17.25 26.76 -5.68
N GLY A 198 17.59 27.68 -4.79
CA GLY A 198 17.27 29.10 -4.87
C GLY A 198 16.09 29.52 -4.00
N ASP A 199 15.31 28.59 -3.45
CA ASP A 199 14.17 28.93 -2.59
C ASP A 199 14.61 29.55 -1.26
N GLU A 200 13.95 30.64 -0.87
CA GLU A 200 14.01 31.17 0.49
C GLU A 200 13.12 30.35 1.42
N VAL A 201 13.69 29.90 2.54
CA VAL A 201 13.01 29.06 3.53
C VAL A 201 13.06 29.72 4.90
N ALA A 202 11.96 29.65 5.64
CA ALA A 202 11.90 30.08 7.03
C ALA A 202 12.28 28.95 7.99
N ALA A 203 12.79 29.28 9.17
CA ALA A 203 13.00 28.30 10.25
C ALA A 203 11.71 27.52 10.54
N GLY A 204 11.81 26.19 10.58
CA GLY A 204 10.69 25.27 10.74
C GLY A 204 9.92 24.96 9.45
N GLN A 205 10.27 25.54 8.30
CA GLN A 205 9.66 25.17 7.02
C GLN A 205 10.08 23.74 6.62
N PRO A 206 9.15 22.87 6.19
CA PRO A 206 9.48 21.55 5.67
C PRO A 206 10.31 21.66 4.38
N LEU A 207 11.45 20.98 4.35
CA LEU A 207 12.37 20.96 3.21
C LEU A 207 12.18 19.73 2.33
N LEU A 208 12.05 18.56 2.97
CA LEU A 208 11.81 17.28 2.32
C LEU A 208 11.17 16.30 3.31
N ALA A 209 10.66 15.20 2.79
CA ALA A 209 10.14 14.09 3.58
C ALA A 209 11.01 12.84 3.40
N LEU A 210 11.34 12.19 4.51
CA LEU A 210 11.95 10.87 4.58
C LEU A 210 10.90 9.83 4.95
N GLU A 211 11.02 8.63 4.41
CA GLU A 211 10.19 7.49 4.75
C GLU A 211 11.06 6.40 5.38
N ALA A 212 10.79 6.08 6.64
CA ALA A 212 11.39 4.95 7.33
C ALA A 212 10.35 4.24 8.16
N MET A 213 10.46 2.91 8.27
CA MET A 213 9.55 2.11 9.09
C MET A 213 8.06 2.34 8.77
N LYS A 214 7.74 2.67 7.50
CA LYS A 214 6.39 2.99 7.00
C LYS A 214 5.77 4.25 7.64
N MET A 215 6.62 5.15 8.12
CA MET A 215 6.26 6.47 8.62
C MET A 215 6.97 7.54 7.81
N GLU A 216 6.20 8.57 7.44
CA GLU A 216 6.74 9.81 6.88
C GLU A 216 7.30 10.67 8.03
N SER A 217 8.53 11.14 7.88
CA SER A 217 9.17 12.11 8.76
C SER A 217 9.64 13.31 7.95
N ARG A 218 9.26 14.51 8.37
CA ARG A 218 9.63 15.75 7.67
C ARG A 218 10.92 16.32 8.23
N VAL A 219 11.84 16.64 7.34
CA VAL A 219 13.06 17.37 7.66
C VAL A 219 12.76 18.86 7.52
N HIS A 220 12.98 19.63 8.58
CA HIS A 220 12.64 21.04 8.65
C HIS A 220 13.89 21.91 8.60
N ALA A 221 13.76 23.13 8.07
CA ALA A 221 14.83 24.11 8.07
C ALA A 221 15.18 24.52 9.52
N PRO A 222 16.44 24.40 9.97
CA PRO A 222 16.82 24.78 11.33
C PRO A 222 16.87 26.31 11.53
N THR A 223 17.01 27.06 10.44
CA THR A 223 17.11 28.53 10.42
C THR A 223 16.53 29.05 9.11
N ASP A 224 16.27 30.36 9.06
CA ASP A 224 16.02 31.05 7.80
C ASP A 224 17.24 30.89 6.87
N GLY A 225 17.02 30.80 5.57
CA GLY A 225 18.10 30.63 4.60
C GLY A 225 17.62 30.50 3.16
N VAL A 226 18.57 30.22 2.27
CA VAL A 226 18.32 29.94 0.85
C VAL A 226 18.79 28.52 0.55
N VAL A 227 18.00 27.72 -0.15
CA VAL A 227 18.42 26.38 -0.60
C VAL A 227 19.53 26.54 -1.63
N ALA A 228 20.77 26.20 -1.27
CA ALA A 228 21.92 26.36 -2.15
C ALA A 228 22.05 25.18 -3.13
N GLU A 229 21.88 23.97 -2.63
CA GLU A 229 22.01 22.74 -3.40
C GLU A 229 21.17 21.63 -2.77
N ILE A 230 20.55 20.79 -3.60
CA ILE A 230 19.87 19.57 -3.16
C ILE A 230 20.71 18.38 -3.63
N LEU A 231 21.11 17.54 -2.68
CA LEU A 231 22.06 16.43 -2.89
C LEU A 231 21.36 15.08 -3.00
N ALA A 232 20.14 14.97 -2.50
CA ALA A 232 19.35 13.75 -2.52
C ALA A 232 18.14 13.87 -3.47
N ARG A 233 17.70 12.73 -4.02
CA ARG A 233 16.58 12.63 -4.95
C ARG A 233 15.48 11.74 -4.37
N PRO A 234 14.20 11.98 -4.72
CA PRO A 234 13.13 11.04 -4.38
C PRO A 234 13.47 9.61 -4.84
N GLY A 235 13.38 8.65 -3.92
CA GLY A 235 13.74 7.25 -4.11
C GLY A 235 15.12 6.86 -3.56
N ASP A 236 16.01 7.82 -3.26
CA ASP A 236 17.34 7.51 -2.72
C ASP A 236 17.23 6.89 -1.32
N GLN A 237 17.98 5.81 -1.08
CA GLN A 237 18.21 5.32 0.28
C GLN A 237 19.25 6.20 0.95
N VAL A 238 19.06 6.53 2.22
CA VAL A 238 19.95 7.34 3.03
C VAL A 238 20.20 6.67 4.38
N GLU A 239 21.39 6.88 4.94
CA GLU A 239 21.75 6.45 6.29
C GLU A 239 21.87 7.69 7.20
N ALA A 240 21.94 7.49 8.52
CA ALA A 240 22.24 8.58 9.44
C ALA A 240 23.54 9.29 9.05
N GLY A 241 23.50 10.62 8.90
CA GLY A 241 24.62 11.45 8.44
C GLY A 241 24.75 11.57 6.91
N THR A 242 23.87 10.97 6.12
CA THR A 242 23.88 11.20 4.66
C THR A 242 23.45 12.63 4.35
N ALA A 243 24.25 13.35 3.58
CA ALA A 243 23.98 14.71 3.13
C ALA A 243 22.72 14.77 2.24
N LEU A 244 21.76 15.62 2.61
CA LEU A 244 20.49 15.76 1.90
C LEU A 244 20.42 17.04 1.06
N LEU A 245 20.78 18.18 1.65
CA LEU A 245 20.82 19.48 0.97
C LEU A 245 21.69 20.48 1.76
N VAL A 246 22.05 21.58 1.12
CA VAL A 246 22.82 22.67 1.70
C VAL A 246 21.95 23.93 1.79
N LEU A 247 21.88 24.54 2.97
CA LEU A 247 21.30 25.88 3.16
C LEU A 247 22.40 26.93 3.19
N ALA A 248 22.26 27.98 2.40
CA ALA A 248 23.02 29.22 2.51
C ALA A 248 22.34 30.18 3.49
N PRO A 249 23.10 31.10 4.12
CA PRO A 249 22.50 32.16 4.93
C PRO A 249 21.59 33.06 4.06
N PRO A 250 20.55 33.67 4.65
CA PRO A 250 19.66 34.56 3.92
C PRO A 250 20.43 35.75 3.34
N ALA A 251 20.01 36.23 2.17
CA ALA A 251 20.54 37.47 1.61
C ALA A 251 20.25 38.63 2.57
N ARG A 252 21.29 39.40 2.91
CA ARG A 252 21.16 40.61 3.74
C ARG A 252 20.40 41.72 3.02
#